data_AF-A0A5D0RQ93-F1
#
_entry.id   AF-A0A5D0RQ93-F1
#
_cell.length_a   1.000
_cell.length_b   1.000
_cell.length_c   1.000
_cell.angle_alpha   90.00
_cell.angle_beta   90.00
_cell.angle_gamma   90.00
#
_symmetry.space_group_name_H-M   'P 1'
#
loop_
_entity.id
_entity.type
_entity.pdbx_description
1 polymer ?
#
loop_
_entity_poly.entity_id
_entity_poly.type
_entity_poly.pdbx_seq_one_letter_code
_entity_poly.pdbx_strand_id
1 'polypeptide(L)'
;MWSSSRNDNLKKGFVLPLTLILLTFGSIMVFVAGIHVSRTTDKIQSYNIISNQQNIASNVVEAASYEFFNKTSPSFSETWSGIEEFKNYVTSRGGIKGDYWSLFLGGLDTDTGCLNLTSDIQEYESSPGFGGGNYNIRAYLYPVGDKRIIIGISDRNGRKRYSIGLLSYLANPSLPAVRLGELTRELSKMHSLNGNKVEGDLVFGRATILSDVLIKLTESSTPGEIIYPSLEASSVTIEGGDIDDYPNWFSATSTENASEIIEGWKDDHLSSLPDASTTAYINNKNTWPDSFNGDTLYIIDATNTTDKNYYVDFDTDGLHIRQLDSIGEGESFVGNNILTIPATVADSSKIHLQINGNIAIGDDPHKISKVNGKYSLTVYGDIHIRTNLVYDEIYEYVNNGNGESKVSNHPLDITKDVITNMIEDNDNDELDLVSIGGDAIMEYEHGSSTHGVKFLAGDIMAFEDGGTGGDISFPDLVNVLTGGVTSQFFTFGSITANTFDKDGNLVYYDNTGNDKGWKNALESLILVANSVIDESSGTTSSELQLIGMRTW
;
A
#
# COMPACT_ATOMS: atom_id res chain seq x y z
N MET A 1 -104.09 14.74 -27.56
CA MET A 1 -103.41 13.43 -27.44
C MET A 1 -101.96 13.70 -27.12
N TRP A 2 -101.47 13.22 -25.96
CA TRP A 2 -100.13 12.69 -25.65
C TRP A 2 -98.93 13.26 -26.45
N SER A 3 -97.78 13.66 -25.91
CA SER A 3 -97.16 13.43 -24.61
C SER A 3 -95.84 14.24 -24.60
N SER A 4 -95.58 14.97 -23.51
CA SER A 4 -94.26 15.20 -22.90
C SER A 4 -92.99 15.32 -23.79
N SER A 5 -92.44 16.54 -23.92
CA SER A 5 -90.98 16.76 -23.95
C SER A 5 -90.56 17.74 -22.85
N ARG A 6 -90.35 17.18 -21.65
CA ARG A 6 -89.77 17.88 -20.50
C ARG A 6 -88.40 17.26 -20.26
N ASN A 7 -87.31 17.91 -20.72
CA ASN A 7 -85.96 17.92 -20.10
C ASN A 7 -84.73 18.27 -21.00
N ASP A 8 -84.86 18.99 -22.12
CA ASP A 8 -83.67 19.34 -22.92
C ASP A 8 -82.94 20.65 -22.51
N ASN A 9 -83.50 21.44 -21.59
CA ASN A 9 -82.89 22.72 -21.18
C ASN A 9 -81.97 22.64 -19.94
N LEU A 10 -81.88 21.49 -19.25
CA LEU A 10 -81.00 21.32 -18.08
C LEU A 10 -79.55 20.93 -18.45
N LYS A 11 -79.32 20.37 -19.65
CA LYS A 11 -77.97 19.92 -20.06
C LYS A 11 -77.10 21.02 -20.68
N LYS A 12 -77.66 22.17 -21.08
CA LYS A 12 -76.89 23.29 -21.68
C LYS A 12 -76.49 24.38 -20.68
N GLY A 13 -77.12 24.45 -19.50
CA GLY A 13 -76.80 25.44 -18.45
C GLY A 13 -75.61 25.04 -17.55
N PHE A 14 -75.24 23.76 -17.52
CA PHE A 14 -74.17 23.22 -16.66
C PHE A 14 -72.79 23.15 -17.34
N VAL A 15 -72.73 23.35 -18.65
CA VAL A 15 -71.47 23.31 -19.42
C VAL A 15 -70.62 24.53 -19.10
N LEU A 16 -71.21 25.72 -19.01
CA LEU A 16 -70.46 26.96 -18.77
C LEU A 16 -69.74 26.95 -17.40
N PRO A 17 -70.40 26.63 -16.27
CA PRO A 17 -69.72 26.57 -14.97
C PRO A 17 -68.65 25.48 -14.92
N LEU A 18 -68.91 24.31 -15.52
CA LEU A 18 -67.95 23.21 -15.56
C LEU A 18 -66.70 23.58 -16.36
N THR A 19 -66.87 24.20 -17.54
CA THR A 19 -65.74 24.69 -18.35
C THR A 19 -64.96 25.78 -17.61
N LEU A 20 -65.63 26.66 -16.87
CA LEU A 20 -64.98 27.70 -16.07
C LEU A 20 -64.17 27.12 -14.89
N ILE A 21 -64.71 26.11 -14.21
CA ILE A 21 -64.00 25.37 -13.17
C ILE A 21 -62.79 24.64 -13.75
N LEU A 22 -62.94 23.97 -14.91
CA LEU A 22 -61.83 23.27 -15.58
C LEU A 22 -60.75 24.24 -16.08
N LEU A 23 -61.13 25.39 -16.63
CA LEU A 23 -60.19 26.44 -17.04
C LEU A 23 -59.43 27.00 -15.83
N THR A 24 -60.15 27.30 -14.75
CA THR A 24 -59.54 27.83 -13.52
C THR A 24 -58.62 26.80 -12.88
N PHE A 25 -59.04 25.53 -12.81
CA PHE A 25 -58.22 24.43 -12.30
C PHE A 25 -56.99 24.19 -13.17
N GLY A 26 -57.15 24.22 -14.50
CA GLY A 26 -56.04 24.13 -15.45
C GLY A 26 -55.04 25.27 -15.29
N SER A 27 -55.52 26.51 -15.15
CA SER A 27 -54.66 27.67 -14.89
C SER A 27 -53.93 27.58 -13.55
N ILE A 28 -54.60 27.11 -12.49
CA ILE A 28 -53.97 26.89 -11.18
C ILE A 28 -52.90 25.80 -11.28
N MET A 29 -53.18 24.68 -11.95
CA MET A 29 -52.22 23.59 -12.13
C MET A 29 -51.00 24.03 -12.95
N VAL A 30 -51.19 24.78 -14.04
CA VAL A 30 -50.08 25.34 -14.82
C VAL A 30 -49.25 26.31 -13.99
N PHE A 31 -49.89 27.15 -13.17
CA PHE A 31 -49.20 28.07 -12.28
C PHE A 31 -48.38 27.34 -11.20
N VAL A 32 -48.97 26.32 -10.56
CA VAL A 32 -48.29 25.49 -9.55
C VAL A 32 -47.13 24.70 -10.16
N ALA A 33 -47.32 24.11 -11.34
CA ALA A 33 -46.26 23.43 -12.07
C ALA A 33 -45.13 24.40 -12.44
N GLY A 34 -45.45 25.63 -12.89
CA GLY A 34 -44.47 26.68 -13.17
C GLY A 34 -43.64 27.06 -11.94
N ILE A 35 -44.28 27.20 -10.77
CA ILE A 35 -43.57 27.46 -9.50
C ILE A 35 -42.67 26.29 -9.12
N HIS A 36 -43.13 25.05 -9.27
CA HIS A 36 -42.31 23.87 -8.96
C HIS A 36 -41.11 23.72 -9.89
N VAL A 37 -41.29 23.98 -11.20
CA VAL A 37 -40.20 23.98 -12.18
C VAL A 37 -39.20 25.08 -11.83
N SER A 38 -39.65 26.32 -11.60
CA SER A 38 -38.76 27.43 -11.20
C SER A 38 -37.96 27.10 -9.94
N ARG A 39 -38.62 26.61 -8.87
CA ARG A 39 -37.93 26.21 -7.63
C ARG A 39 -36.92 25.09 -7.85
N THR A 40 -37.20 24.17 -8.77
CA THR A 40 -36.31 23.05 -9.07
C THR A 40 -35.13 23.51 -9.91
N THR A 41 -35.35 24.36 -10.91
CA THR A 41 -34.31 25.01 -11.71
C THR A 41 -33.37 25.84 -10.83
N ASP A 42 -33.90 26.65 -9.92
CA ASP A 42 -33.10 27.46 -9.00
C ASP A 42 -32.25 26.58 -8.08
N LYS A 43 -32.82 25.47 -7.58
CA LYS A 43 -32.08 24.47 -6.79
C LYS A 43 -30.96 23.83 -7.61
N ILE A 44 -31.24 23.34 -8.82
CA ILE A 44 -30.25 22.70 -9.69
C ILE A 44 -29.13 23.68 -10.04
N GLN A 45 -29.47 24.91 -10.41
CA GLN A 45 -28.47 25.96 -10.67
C GLN A 45 -27.63 26.24 -9.43
N SER A 46 -28.24 26.30 -8.24
CA SER A 46 -27.50 26.49 -7.00
C SER A 46 -26.55 25.31 -6.69
N TYR A 47 -26.97 24.06 -6.95
CA TYR A 47 -26.13 22.88 -6.78
C TYR A 47 -24.96 22.88 -7.76
N ASN A 48 -25.21 23.20 -9.04
CA ASN A 48 -24.15 23.28 -10.04
C ASN A 48 -23.14 24.37 -9.71
N ILE A 49 -23.59 25.53 -9.23
CA ILE A 49 -22.68 26.60 -8.78
C ILE A 49 -21.86 26.13 -7.57
N ILE A 50 -22.48 25.46 -6.60
CA ILE A 50 -21.78 24.96 -5.41
C ILE A 50 -20.74 23.90 -5.78
N SER A 51 -21.12 22.91 -6.57
CA SER A 51 -20.23 21.82 -7.02
C SER A 51 -19.09 22.37 -7.86
N ASN A 52 -19.36 23.28 -8.79
CA ASN A 52 -18.31 23.94 -9.57
C ASN A 52 -17.35 24.74 -8.67
N GLN A 53 -17.88 25.46 -7.69
CA GLN A 53 -17.06 26.23 -6.76
C GLN A 53 -16.21 25.34 -5.83
N GLN A 54 -16.70 24.15 -5.46
CA GLN A 54 -15.92 23.14 -4.75
C GLN A 54 -14.78 22.61 -5.64
N ASN A 55 -15.07 22.26 -6.90
CA ASN A 55 -14.03 21.82 -7.85
C ASN A 55 -12.95 22.89 -8.04
N ILE A 56 -13.34 24.16 -8.16
CA ILE A 56 -12.39 25.28 -8.24
C ILE A 56 -11.53 25.34 -6.96
N ALA A 57 -12.11 25.22 -5.77
CA ALA A 57 -11.35 25.21 -4.52
C ALA A 57 -10.36 24.03 -4.44
N SER A 58 -10.72 22.85 -4.98
CA SER A 58 -9.83 21.70 -5.12
C SER A 58 -8.66 22.00 -6.07
N ASN A 59 -8.95 22.51 -7.27
CA ASN A 59 -7.92 22.87 -8.24
C ASN A 59 -6.95 23.94 -7.69
N VAL A 60 -7.45 24.85 -6.85
CA VAL A 60 -6.62 25.83 -6.14
C VAL A 60 -5.63 25.16 -5.19
N VAL A 61 -6.04 24.11 -4.47
CA VAL A 61 -5.13 23.34 -3.61
C VAL A 61 -4.04 22.65 -4.45
N GLU A 62 -4.41 22.01 -5.56
CA GLU A 62 -3.45 21.34 -6.45
C GLU A 62 -2.44 22.32 -7.04
N ALA A 63 -2.90 23.43 -7.64
CA ALA A 63 -2.03 24.44 -8.22
C ALA A 63 -1.14 25.12 -7.18
N ALA A 64 -1.69 25.47 -6.01
CA ALA A 64 -0.90 26.05 -4.93
C ALA A 64 0.15 25.07 -4.39
N SER A 65 -0.15 23.77 -4.37
CA SER A 65 0.82 22.73 -3.98
C SER A 65 1.97 22.68 -4.98
N TYR A 66 1.67 22.69 -6.28
CA TYR A 66 2.67 22.74 -7.35
C TYR A 66 3.57 23.98 -7.26
N GLU A 67 2.98 25.17 -7.10
CA GLU A 67 3.75 26.42 -6.94
C GLU A 67 4.64 26.39 -5.71
N PHE A 68 4.16 25.79 -4.63
CA PHE A 68 4.93 25.64 -3.42
C PHE A 68 6.12 24.67 -3.59
N PHE A 69 5.96 23.55 -4.31
CA PHE A 69 7.06 22.62 -4.59
C PHE A 69 8.21 23.29 -5.37
N ASN A 70 7.90 24.31 -6.19
CA ASN A 70 8.90 25.05 -6.95
C ASN A 70 9.65 26.11 -6.13
N LYS A 71 9.28 26.38 -4.87
CA LYS A 71 9.95 27.38 -4.02
C LYS A 71 11.13 26.79 -3.25
N THR A 72 12.33 27.33 -3.47
CA THR A 72 13.59 26.82 -2.88
C THR A 72 13.81 27.21 -1.41
N SER A 73 13.02 28.13 -0.84
CA SER A 73 13.08 28.53 0.58
C SER A 73 11.81 29.29 1.01
N PRO A 74 10.71 28.58 1.34
CA PRO A 74 9.46 29.21 1.75
C PRO A 74 9.56 29.84 3.15
N SER A 75 9.05 31.07 3.31
CA SER A 75 8.99 31.78 4.59
C SER A 75 7.55 31.78 5.13
N PHE A 76 7.37 31.28 6.36
CA PHE A 76 6.08 31.18 7.05
C PHE A 76 5.85 32.35 8.02
N SER A 77 6.02 33.58 7.53
CA SER A 77 5.98 34.79 8.35
C SER A 77 4.70 35.62 8.17
N GLU A 78 3.86 35.25 7.21
CA GLU A 78 2.57 35.93 7.00
C GLU A 78 1.50 35.38 7.93
N THR A 79 0.41 36.11 8.12
CA THR A 79 -0.73 35.68 8.91
C THR A 79 -2.02 35.84 8.11
N TRP A 80 -2.99 34.96 8.35
CA TRP A 80 -4.29 35.02 7.66
C TRP A 80 -5.44 35.14 8.65
N SER A 81 -6.06 36.32 8.68
CA SER A 81 -7.19 36.64 9.56
C SER A 81 -8.46 35.82 9.30
N GLY A 82 -8.55 35.12 8.17
CA GLY A 82 -9.69 34.28 7.80
C GLY A 82 -9.65 32.85 8.34
N ILE A 83 -8.59 32.45 9.05
CA ILE A 83 -8.42 31.08 9.55
C ILE A 83 -9.54 30.67 10.52
N GLU A 84 -10.01 31.59 11.38
CA GLU A 84 -11.12 31.31 12.30
C GLU A 84 -12.47 31.16 11.58
N GLU A 85 -12.70 31.91 10.51
CA GLU A 85 -13.89 31.73 9.66
C GLU A 85 -13.86 30.35 8.98
N PHE A 86 -12.69 29.94 8.48
CA PHE A 86 -12.48 28.63 7.90
C PHE A 86 -12.70 27.50 8.90
N LYS A 87 -12.09 27.56 10.09
CA LYS A 87 -12.27 26.56 11.15
C LYS A 87 -13.76 26.39 11.48
N ASN A 88 -14.47 27.50 11.72
CA ASN A 88 -15.91 27.47 11.98
C ASN A 88 -16.74 26.88 10.83
N TYR A 89 -16.33 27.16 9.57
CA TYR A 89 -16.99 26.61 8.40
C TYR A 89 -16.83 25.08 8.29
N VAL A 90 -15.62 24.56 8.52
CA VAL A 90 -15.33 23.13 8.43
C VAL A 90 -15.97 22.36 9.58
N THR A 91 -15.86 22.86 10.82
CA THR A 91 -16.42 22.19 12.00
C THR A 91 -17.94 22.12 11.94
N SER A 92 -18.62 23.18 11.47
CA SER A 92 -20.09 23.21 11.37
C SER A 92 -20.68 22.28 10.30
N ARG A 93 -19.88 21.80 9.34
CA ARG A 93 -20.34 20.95 8.22
C ARG A 93 -19.94 19.48 8.33
N GLY A 94 -19.18 19.11 9.38
CA GLY A 94 -18.61 17.76 9.51
C GLY A 94 -19.46 16.74 10.29
N GLY A 95 -20.51 17.15 11.01
CA GLY A 95 -21.14 16.26 12.00
C GLY A 95 -20.08 15.78 13.02
N ILE A 96 -20.02 14.48 13.31
CA ILE A 96 -18.95 13.89 14.15
C ILE A 96 -17.55 14.14 13.57
N LYS A 97 -17.40 14.23 12.24
CA LYS A 97 -16.11 14.57 11.61
C LYS A 97 -15.68 16.01 11.91
N GLY A 98 -16.62 16.88 12.27
CA GLY A 98 -16.34 18.27 12.64
C GLY A 98 -15.48 18.37 13.90
N ASP A 99 -15.69 17.47 14.88
CA ASP A 99 -14.90 17.43 16.11
C ASP A 99 -13.45 17.02 15.83
N TYR A 100 -13.22 16.05 14.95
CA TYR A 100 -11.87 15.66 14.51
C TYR A 100 -11.15 16.80 13.78
N TRP A 101 -11.84 17.53 12.89
CA TRP A 101 -11.25 18.71 12.25
C TRP A 101 -10.95 19.84 13.23
N SER A 102 -11.80 20.02 14.25
CA SER A 102 -11.55 21.00 15.31
C SER A 102 -10.30 20.67 16.12
N LEU A 103 -10.05 19.37 16.38
CA LEU A 103 -8.84 18.92 17.06
C LEU A 103 -7.61 19.09 16.17
N PHE A 104 -7.69 18.64 14.91
CA PHE A 104 -6.59 18.70 13.94
C PHE A 104 -6.15 20.14 13.64
N LEU A 105 -7.10 21.07 13.49
CA LEU A 105 -6.84 22.49 13.24
C LEU A 105 -6.71 23.31 14.53
N GLY A 106 -6.78 22.67 15.70
CA GLY A 106 -6.86 23.36 16.99
C GLY A 106 -5.61 24.19 17.32
N GLY A 107 -4.46 23.80 16.78
CA GLY A 107 -3.19 24.52 16.93
C GLY A 107 -3.00 25.73 16.00
N LEU A 108 -3.93 25.98 15.07
CA LEU A 108 -3.87 27.12 14.14
C LEU A 108 -4.76 28.26 14.63
N ASP A 109 -4.23 29.47 14.69
CA ASP A 109 -4.93 30.71 15.01
C ASP A 109 -4.53 31.85 14.07
N THR A 110 -5.08 33.05 14.28
CA THR A 110 -4.79 34.22 13.43
C THR A 110 -3.36 34.72 13.52
N ASP A 111 -2.61 34.33 14.56
CA ASP A 111 -1.22 34.73 14.78
C ASP A 111 -0.24 33.66 14.27
N THR A 112 -0.75 32.51 13.85
CA THR A 112 0.06 31.41 13.33
C THR A 112 0.65 31.78 11.97
N GLY A 113 1.98 31.66 11.88
CA GLY A 113 2.73 31.92 10.66
C GLY A 113 2.33 30.98 9.51
N CYS A 114 2.02 31.57 8.37
CA CYS A 114 1.65 30.89 7.13
C CYS A 114 2.44 31.44 5.94
N LEU A 115 2.45 30.67 4.85
CA LEU A 115 2.90 31.11 3.54
C LEU A 115 1.66 31.45 2.70
N ASN A 116 1.62 32.65 2.15
CA ASN A 116 0.55 33.11 1.29
C ASN A 116 0.91 32.84 -0.16
N LEU A 117 0.14 31.96 -0.80
CA LEU A 117 0.34 31.56 -2.20
C LEU A 117 -0.69 32.22 -3.13
N THR A 118 -1.50 33.14 -2.60
CA THR A 118 -2.59 33.80 -3.34
C THR A 118 -2.09 34.46 -4.63
N SER A 119 -0.96 35.17 -4.60
CA SER A 119 -0.43 35.83 -5.80
C SER A 119 0.01 34.84 -6.86
N ASP A 120 0.62 33.72 -6.45
CA ASP A 120 1.14 32.71 -7.37
C ASP A 120 -0.02 32.02 -8.12
N ILE A 121 -1.11 31.69 -7.42
CA ILE A 121 -2.26 31.04 -8.06
C ILE A 121 -3.16 32.00 -8.85
N GLN A 122 -3.13 33.30 -8.57
CA GLN A 122 -3.98 34.28 -9.25
C GLN A 122 -3.69 34.36 -10.75
N GLU A 123 -2.50 33.96 -11.19
CA GLU A 123 -2.16 33.83 -12.61
C GLU A 123 -3.10 32.86 -13.35
N TYR A 124 -3.63 31.85 -12.65
CA TYR A 124 -4.54 30.86 -13.20
C TYR A 124 -6.02 31.26 -13.16
N GLU A 125 -6.39 32.40 -12.55
CA GLU A 125 -7.80 32.79 -12.32
C GLU A 125 -8.62 32.82 -13.62
N SER A 126 -7.99 33.23 -14.73
CA SER A 126 -8.63 33.32 -16.06
C SER A 126 -8.80 31.97 -16.76
N SER A 127 -8.17 30.91 -16.26
CA SER A 127 -8.26 29.57 -16.85
C SER A 127 -9.62 28.92 -16.60
N PRO A 128 -10.15 28.11 -17.54
CA PRO A 128 -11.45 27.45 -17.39
C PRO A 128 -11.56 26.62 -16.11
N GLY A 129 -10.49 25.91 -15.71
CA GLY A 129 -10.43 25.11 -14.49
C GLY A 129 -10.52 25.89 -13.18
N PHE A 130 -10.30 27.21 -13.22
CA PHE A 130 -10.37 28.11 -12.05
C PHE A 130 -11.59 29.04 -12.11
N GLY A 131 -12.50 28.78 -13.05
CA GLY A 131 -13.77 29.51 -13.19
C GLY A 131 -13.70 30.74 -14.10
N GLY A 132 -12.64 30.88 -14.90
CA GLY A 132 -12.58 31.82 -16.03
C GLY A 132 -12.72 33.29 -15.63
N GLY A 133 -12.11 33.70 -14.53
CA GLY A 133 -12.13 35.08 -14.02
C GLY A 133 -13.37 35.46 -13.21
N ASN A 134 -14.27 34.50 -12.93
CA ASN A 134 -15.52 34.77 -12.19
C ASN A 134 -15.44 34.51 -10.68
N TYR A 135 -14.29 34.06 -10.19
CA TYR A 135 -14.07 33.61 -8.82
C TYR A 135 -12.77 34.18 -8.30
N ASN A 136 -12.80 34.76 -7.10
CA ASN A 136 -11.59 35.17 -6.41
C ASN A 136 -10.99 33.94 -5.70
N ILE A 137 -9.82 33.52 -6.15
CA ILE A 137 -9.09 32.37 -5.62
C ILE A 137 -7.95 32.81 -4.68
N ARG A 138 -7.79 32.08 -3.57
CA ARG A 138 -6.76 32.33 -2.56
C ARG A 138 -6.22 31.01 -2.01
N ALA A 139 -4.95 30.99 -1.62
CA ALA A 139 -4.33 29.83 -1.00
C ALA A 139 -3.38 30.23 0.14
N TYR A 140 -3.46 29.49 1.23
CA TYR A 140 -2.61 29.67 2.42
C TYR A 140 -2.05 28.31 2.86
N LEU A 141 -0.76 28.26 3.17
CA LEU A 141 -0.06 27.07 3.59
C LEU A 141 0.47 27.22 5.03
N TYR A 142 0.20 26.24 5.88
CA TYR A 142 0.61 26.19 7.29
C TYR A 142 1.52 24.99 7.57
N PRO A 143 2.59 25.16 8.38
CA PRO A 143 3.32 24.04 8.94
C PRO A 143 2.58 23.48 10.16
N VAL A 144 2.39 22.16 10.23
CA VAL A 144 1.73 21.48 11.37
C VAL A 144 2.53 20.23 11.72
N GLY A 145 3.45 20.37 12.68
CA GLY A 145 4.47 19.34 12.95
C GLY A 145 5.37 19.16 11.72
N ASP A 146 5.56 17.90 11.31
CA ASP A 146 6.36 17.53 10.13
C ASP A 146 5.55 17.57 8.82
N LYS A 147 4.23 17.74 8.92
CA LYS A 147 3.31 17.85 7.79
C LYS A 147 3.01 19.31 7.48
N ARG A 148 2.51 19.58 6.28
CA ARG A 148 2.04 20.92 5.87
C ARG A 148 0.61 20.85 5.40
N ILE A 149 -0.17 21.87 5.71
CA ILE A 149 -1.57 21.97 5.32
C ILE A 149 -1.70 23.12 4.34
N ILE A 150 -2.34 22.88 3.21
CA ILE A 150 -2.69 23.93 2.25
C ILE A 150 -4.21 24.14 2.25
N ILE A 151 -4.64 25.39 2.31
CA ILE A 151 -6.06 25.77 2.34
C ILE A 151 -6.35 26.58 1.08
N GLY A 152 -7.08 25.98 0.15
CA GLY A 152 -7.59 26.63 -1.05
C GLY A 152 -8.97 27.22 -0.83
N ILE A 153 -9.19 28.41 -1.37
CA ILE A 153 -10.43 29.17 -1.22
C ILE A 153 -10.91 29.60 -2.60
N SER A 154 -12.20 29.38 -2.85
CA SER A 154 -12.91 29.98 -3.97
C SER A 154 -14.02 30.88 -3.45
N ASP A 155 -14.03 32.16 -3.81
CA ASP A 155 -15.05 33.13 -3.43
C ASP A 155 -15.78 33.67 -4.65
N ARG A 156 -17.11 33.59 -4.62
CA ARG A 156 -17.99 34.23 -5.61
C ARG A 156 -19.11 34.96 -4.90
N ASN A 157 -19.17 36.27 -5.07
CA ASN A 157 -20.19 37.15 -4.50
C ASN A 157 -20.35 36.97 -2.97
N GLY A 158 -19.25 36.79 -2.24
CA GLY A 158 -19.24 36.63 -0.78
C GLY A 158 -19.62 35.24 -0.29
N ARG A 159 -19.81 34.27 -1.20
CA ARG A 159 -19.95 32.85 -0.84
C ARG A 159 -18.59 32.20 -0.99
N LYS A 160 -18.04 31.68 0.09
CA LYS A 160 -16.75 30.98 0.10
C LYS A 160 -16.94 29.46 0.12
N ARG A 161 -16.07 28.77 -0.60
CA ARG A 161 -15.85 27.31 -0.49
C ARG A 161 -14.39 27.07 -0.20
N TYR A 162 -14.14 26.02 0.55
CA TYR A 162 -12.81 25.70 1.05
C TYR A 162 -12.43 24.29 0.63
N SER A 163 -11.18 24.12 0.27
CA SER A 163 -10.52 22.82 0.16
C SER A 163 -9.30 22.83 1.05
N ILE A 164 -9.01 21.71 1.69
CA ILE A 164 -7.77 21.48 2.43
C ILE A 164 -6.99 20.39 1.71
N GLY A 165 -5.70 20.63 1.50
CA GLY A 165 -4.73 19.62 1.08
C GLY A 165 -3.76 19.33 2.23
N LEU A 166 -3.38 18.07 2.38
CA LEU A 166 -2.31 17.65 3.28
C LEU A 166 -1.07 17.36 2.43
N LEU A 167 0.02 18.07 2.72
CA LEU A 167 1.33 17.81 2.16
C LEU A 167 2.18 17.08 3.19
N SER A 168 2.85 16.02 2.77
CA SER A 168 3.84 15.31 3.59
C SER A 168 5.06 15.01 2.75
N TYR A 169 6.21 14.96 3.40
CA TYR A 169 7.37 14.31 2.80
C TYR A 169 7.07 12.82 2.73
N LEU A 170 7.04 12.27 1.52
CA LEU A 170 7.01 10.83 1.32
C LEU A 170 8.44 10.38 1.09
N ALA A 171 8.87 9.34 1.80
CA ALA A 171 10.09 8.65 1.43
C ALA A 171 9.97 8.24 -0.04
N ASN A 172 10.95 8.62 -0.86
CA ASN A 172 11.12 8.04 -2.19
C ASN A 172 12.12 6.89 -2.03
N PRO A 173 11.66 5.65 -1.82
CA PRO A 173 12.55 4.51 -1.77
C PRO A 173 13.32 4.40 -3.09
N SER A 174 14.60 4.76 -3.05
CA SER A 174 15.54 4.55 -4.16
C SER A 174 15.85 3.06 -4.35
N LEU A 175 15.61 2.26 -3.31
CA LEU A 175 15.80 0.82 -3.26
C LEU A 175 14.62 0.08 -3.91
N PRO A 176 14.88 -1.06 -4.56
CA PRO A 176 13.82 -1.87 -5.16
C PRO A 176 12.95 -2.50 -4.07
N ALA A 177 11.63 -2.36 -4.19
CA ALA A 177 10.71 -3.21 -3.43
C ALA A 177 10.58 -4.59 -4.09
N VAL A 178 10.73 -4.64 -5.42
CA VAL A 178 10.51 -5.87 -6.18
C VAL A 178 11.36 -5.92 -7.45
N ARG A 179 11.98 -7.07 -7.69
CA ARG A 179 12.75 -7.45 -8.89
C ARG A 179 12.35 -8.86 -9.31
N LEU A 180 11.53 -9.01 -10.33
CA LEU A 180 11.00 -10.30 -10.75
C LEU A 180 11.34 -10.61 -12.19
N GLY A 181 11.60 -11.88 -12.48
CA GLY A 181 11.57 -12.40 -13.85
C GLY A 181 10.15 -12.41 -14.40
N GLU A 182 9.24 -13.07 -13.69
CA GLU A 182 7.83 -13.19 -14.05
C GLU A 182 6.90 -12.92 -12.86
N LEU A 183 5.81 -12.18 -13.11
CA LEU A 183 4.70 -11.98 -12.18
C LEU A 183 3.39 -12.48 -12.80
N THR A 184 2.88 -13.61 -12.32
CA THR A 184 1.63 -14.21 -12.81
C THR A 184 0.41 -13.74 -12.02
N ARG A 185 0.21 -12.41 -11.92
CA ARG A 185 -0.84 -11.78 -11.10
C ARG A 185 -1.41 -10.51 -11.76
N GLU A 186 -2.73 -10.35 -11.72
CA GLU A 186 -3.37 -9.06 -11.98
C GLU A 186 -3.26 -8.16 -10.73
N LEU A 187 -2.62 -7.00 -10.88
CA LEU A 187 -2.46 -6.03 -9.79
C LEU A 187 -3.64 -5.04 -9.75
N SER A 188 -4.15 -4.77 -8.55
CA SER A 188 -5.31 -3.90 -8.34
C SER A 188 -5.13 -3.01 -7.12
N LYS A 189 -5.84 -1.89 -7.07
CA LYS A 189 -5.76 -0.96 -5.93
C LYS A 189 -6.22 -1.63 -4.63
N MET A 190 -5.40 -1.51 -3.61
CA MET A 190 -5.73 -1.94 -2.26
C MET A 190 -6.99 -1.24 -1.74
N HIS A 191 -7.91 -2.02 -1.18
CA HIS A 191 -9.12 -1.51 -0.55
C HIS A 191 -9.58 -2.40 0.62
N SER A 192 -10.11 -1.75 1.65
CA SER A 192 -10.68 -2.40 2.82
C SER A 192 -12.19 -2.60 2.63
N LEU A 193 -12.65 -3.86 2.57
CA LEU A 193 -14.06 -4.21 2.39
C LEU A 193 -14.84 -4.15 3.71
N ASN A 194 -14.16 -4.51 4.80
CA ASN A 194 -14.54 -4.35 6.20
C ASN A 194 -13.23 -4.51 6.99
N GLY A 195 -13.08 -3.94 8.20
CA GLY A 195 -11.77 -3.84 8.89
C GLY A 195 -10.99 -5.15 9.14
N ASN A 196 -11.51 -6.31 8.74
CA ASN A 196 -10.84 -7.62 8.80
C ASN A 196 -10.56 -8.24 7.41
N LYS A 197 -10.89 -7.52 6.32
CA LYS A 197 -10.76 -7.99 4.94
C LYS A 197 -10.20 -6.89 4.04
N VAL A 198 -8.97 -7.09 3.59
CA VAL A 198 -8.21 -6.20 2.72
C VAL A 198 -7.92 -6.95 1.42
N GLU A 199 -8.29 -6.38 0.28
CA GLU A 199 -8.01 -6.98 -1.03
C GLU A 199 -7.22 -5.98 -1.88
N GLY A 200 -6.40 -6.51 -2.80
CA GLY A 200 -5.58 -5.73 -3.72
C GLY A 200 -4.16 -5.50 -3.23
N ASP A 201 -3.45 -4.66 -3.97
CA ASP A 201 -2.00 -4.66 -4.02
C ASP A 201 -1.41 -3.26 -3.81
N LEU A 202 -0.23 -3.22 -3.21
CA LEU A 202 0.57 -2.01 -3.02
C LEU A 202 2.05 -2.36 -3.10
N VAL A 203 2.77 -1.70 -4.01
CA VAL A 203 4.23 -1.75 -4.15
C VAL A 203 4.75 -0.33 -3.91
N PHE A 204 5.49 -0.16 -2.82
CA PHE A 204 6.07 1.10 -2.38
C PHE A 204 7.60 0.98 -2.43
N GLY A 205 8.18 1.26 -3.59
CA GLY A 205 9.56 1.00 -3.95
C GLY A 205 9.72 0.91 -5.46
N ARG A 206 10.95 0.99 -5.97
CA ARG A 206 11.19 0.72 -7.39
C ARG A 206 10.76 -0.72 -7.71
N ALA A 207 10.02 -0.89 -8.80
CA ALA A 207 9.55 -2.18 -9.25
C ALA A 207 10.16 -2.50 -10.63
N THR A 208 10.84 -3.63 -10.72
CA THR A 208 11.36 -4.19 -11.98
C THR A 208 10.74 -5.56 -12.21
N ILE A 209 9.99 -5.74 -13.29
CA ILE A 209 9.33 -7.01 -13.63
C ILE A 209 9.66 -7.32 -15.10
N LEU A 210 10.46 -8.35 -15.36
CA LEU A 210 10.97 -8.68 -16.70
C LEU A 210 9.95 -9.44 -17.58
N SER A 211 8.66 -9.31 -17.25
CA SER A 211 7.53 -9.88 -17.97
C SER A 211 6.46 -8.81 -18.23
N ASP A 212 5.37 -9.22 -18.88
CA ASP A 212 4.17 -8.39 -19.01
C ASP A 212 3.49 -8.23 -17.64
N VAL A 213 2.99 -7.01 -17.36
CA VAL A 213 2.28 -6.68 -16.13
C VAL A 213 0.85 -6.29 -16.45
N LEU A 214 -0.11 -6.88 -15.74
CA LEU A 214 -1.53 -6.57 -15.88
C LEU A 214 -2.00 -5.73 -14.67
N ILE A 215 -2.63 -4.59 -14.94
CA ILE A 215 -3.14 -3.67 -13.92
C ILE A 215 -4.62 -3.44 -14.13
N LYS A 216 -5.40 -3.60 -13.06
CA LYS A 216 -6.83 -3.28 -13.02
C LYS A 216 -7.06 -1.94 -12.33
N LEU A 217 -7.63 -0.99 -13.06
CA LEU A 217 -8.05 0.30 -12.52
C LEU A 217 -9.57 0.40 -12.40
N THR A 218 -10.00 1.12 -11.37
CA THR A 218 -11.34 1.69 -11.23
C THR A 218 -11.39 3.10 -11.85
N GLU A 219 -12.58 3.63 -12.11
CA GLU A 219 -12.77 4.98 -12.71
C GLU A 219 -12.06 6.12 -11.96
N SER A 220 -11.72 5.93 -10.68
CA SER A 220 -11.08 6.95 -9.83
C SER A 220 -9.67 6.60 -9.36
N SER A 221 -9.10 5.47 -9.79
CA SER A 221 -7.78 5.03 -9.33
C SER A 221 -6.69 5.23 -10.36
N THR A 222 -5.46 5.48 -9.91
CA THR A 222 -4.29 5.58 -10.78
C THR A 222 -3.30 4.43 -10.53
N PRO A 223 -2.45 4.08 -11.51
CA PRO A 223 -1.41 3.07 -11.32
C PRO A 223 -0.45 3.41 -10.17
N GLY A 224 -0.21 4.69 -9.89
CA GLY A 224 0.62 5.17 -8.76
C GLY A 224 0.04 4.91 -7.37
N GLU A 225 -1.22 4.46 -7.28
CA GLU A 225 -1.83 3.95 -6.06
C GLU A 225 -1.59 2.45 -5.86
N ILE A 226 -1.08 1.76 -6.88
CA ILE A 226 -0.75 0.32 -6.88
C ILE A 226 0.76 0.13 -6.84
N ILE A 227 1.52 0.81 -7.72
CA ILE A 227 2.99 0.76 -7.75
C ILE A 227 3.54 2.19 -7.74
N TYR A 228 4.38 2.48 -6.75
CA TYR A 228 4.99 3.79 -6.53
C TYR A 228 6.49 3.63 -6.29
N PRO A 229 7.37 4.45 -6.89
CA PRO A 229 7.07 5.60 -7.76
C PRO A 229 6.88 5.24 -9.23
N SER A 230 7.50 4.16 -9.70
CA SER A 230 7.55 3.80 -11.12
C SER A 230 7.72 2.29 -11.33
N LEU A 231 7.31 1.83 -12.52
CA LEU A 231 7.46 0.45 -12.96
C LEU A 231 8.40 0.35 -14.16
N GLU A 232 9.40 -0.51 -14.06
CA GLU A 232 10.20 -1.00 -15.17
C GLU A 232 9.70 -2.40 -15.56
N ALA A 233 9.07 -2.55 -16.73
CA ALA A 233 8.57 -3.85 -17.17
C ALA A 233 8.60 -4.03 -18.68
N SER A 234 8.38 -5.26 -19.15
CA SER A 234 8.44 -5.55 -20.60
C SER A 234 7.29 -4.89 -21.35
N SER A 235 6.09 -5.04 -20.82
CA SER A 235 4.91 -4.27 -21.24
C SER A 235 3.93 -4.15 -20.08
N VAL A 236 3.01 -3.18 -20.17
CA VAL A 236 1.94 -3.00 -19.21
C VAL A 236 0.61 -2.97 -19.95
N THR A 237 -0.34 -3.78 -19.48
CA THR A 237 -1.73 -3.72 -19.92
C THR A 237 -2.58 -3.15 -18.79
N ILE A 238 -3.34 -2.09 -19.07
CA ILE A 238 -4.25 -1.47 -18.10
C ILE A 238 -5.69 -1.81 -18.46
N GLU A 239 -6.38 -2.56 -17.60
CA GLU A 239 -7.83 -2.73 -17.68
C GLU A 239 -8.51 -1.49 -17.09
N GLY A 240 -9.35 -0.83 -17.88
CA GLY A 240 -10.10 0.36 -17.45
C GLY A 240 -9.40 1.70 -17.69
N GLY A 241 -8.28 1.73 -18.41
CA GLY A 241 -7.55 2.96 -18.78
C GLY A 241 -6.56 2.73 -19.92
N ASP A 242 -5.78 3.76 -20.26
CA ASP A 242 -4.67 3.68 -21.22
C ASP A 242 -3.35 4.02 -20.51
N ILE A 243 -2.26 3.37 -20.90
CA ILE A 243 -0.92 3.66 -20.37
C ILE A 243 -0.46 5.07 -20.75
N ASP A 244 -0.92 5.57 -21.90
CA ASP A 244 -0.61 6.91 -22.40
C ASP A 244 -1.15 8.03 -21.48
N ASP A 245 -2.12 7.72 -20.62
CA ASP A 245 -2.65 8.66 -19.61
C ASP A 245 -1.68 8.89 -18.43
N TYR A 246 -0.61 8.08 -18.31
CA TYR A 246 0.33 8.08 -17.19
C TYR A 246 1.79 8.21 -17.66
N PRO A 247 2.17 9.35 -18.26
CA PRO A 247 3.52 9.54 -18.80
C PRO A 247 4.59 9.47 -17.70
N ASN A 248 5.72 8.83 -18.01
CA ASN A 248 6.89 8.64 -17.14
C ASN A 248 6.72 7.70 -15.93
N TRP A 249 5.52 7.16 -15.68
CA TRP A 249 5.33 6.17 -14.62
C TRP A 249 5.87 4.79 -15.01
N PHE A 250 5.83 4.46 -16.31
CA PHE A 250 6.30 3.20 -16.87
C PHE A 250 7.53 3.40 -17.77
N SER A 251 8.48 2.48 -17.66
CA SER A 251 9.62 2.35 -18.58
C SER A 251 9.71 0.92 -19.12
N ALA A 252 9.75 0.78 -20.44
CA ALA A 252 9.85 -0.51 -21.09
C ALA A 252 11.25 -1.12 -20.92
N THR A 253 11.32 -2.39 -20.52
CA THR A 253 12.55 -3.19 -20.44
C THR A 253 12.58 -4.23 -21.56
N SER A 254 13.77 -4.64 -22.00
CA SER A 254 13.91 -5.70 -23.01
C SER A 254 13.77 -7.08 -22.36
N THR A 255 12.87 -7.92 -22.89
CA THR A 255 12.72 -9.33 -22.48
C THR A 255 13.84 -10.24 -23.00
N GLU A 256 14.53 -9.85 -24.07
CA GLU A 256 15.52 -10.70 -24.75
C GLU A 256 16.68 -11.12 -23.84
N ASN A 257 16.94 -10.36 -22.77
CA ASN A 257 18.03 -10.59 -21.81
C ASN A 257 17.51 -10.89 -20.40
N ALA A 258 16.23 -11.25 -20.21
CA ALA A 258 15.67 -11.41 -18.87
C ALA A 258 16.46 -12.41 -18.00
N SER A 259 16.82 -13.56 -18.56
CA SER A 259 17.65 -14.56 -17.87
C SER A 259 19.05 -14.05 -17.53
N GLU A 260 19.68 -13.25 -18.40
CA GLU A 260 21.00 -12.65 -18.13
C GLU A 260 20.94 -11.61 -17.01
N ILE A 261 19.84 -10.83 -16.95
CA ILE A 261 19.63 -9.83 -15.89
C ILE A 261 19.44 -10.53 -14.53
N ILE A 262 18.63 -11.58 -14.48
CA ILE A 262 18.39 -12.36 -13.25
C ILE A 262 19.67 -13.04 -12.78
N GLU A 263 20.42 -13.65 -13.71
CA GLU A 263 21.73 -14.23 -13.40
C GLU A 263 22.70 -13.17 -12.87
N GLY A 264 22.67 -11.95 -13.44
CA GLY A 264 23.42 -10.81 -12.93
C GLY A 264 23.06 -10.44 -11.49
N TRP A 265 21.78 -10.45 -11.12
CA TRP A 265 21.38 -10.22 -9.72
C TRP A 265 21.90 -11.29 -8.76
N LYS A 266 21.93 -12.55 -9.21
CA LYS A 266 22.51 -13.67 -8.44
C LYS A 266 24.01 -13.49 -8.28
N ASP A 267 24.71 -13.18 -9.37
CA ASP A 267 26.17 -12.96 -9.37
C ASP A 267 26.55 -11.75 -8.50
N ASP A 268 25.77 -10.67 -8.55
CA ASP A 268 25.95 -9.50 -7.69
C ASP A 268 25.87 -9.90 -6.21
N HIS A 269 24.84 -10.68 -5.82
CA HIS A 269 24.72 -11.20 -4.46
C HIS A 269 25.91 -12.08 -4.06
N LEU A 270 26.26 -13.07 -4.89
CA LEU A 270 27.38 -13.98 -4.60
C LEU A 270 28.72 -13.23 -4.49
N SER A 271 28.91 -12.17 -5.27
CA SER A 271 30.10 -11.32 -5.22
C SER A 271 30.17 -10.41 -3.98
N SER A 272 29.02 -10.17 -3.33
CA SER A 272 28.93 -9.38 -2.10
C SER A 272 29.34 -10.18 -0.85
N LEU A 273 29.39 -11.51 -0.94
CA LEU A 273 29.77 -12.38 0.17
C LEU A 273 31.27 -12.28 0.48
N PRO A 274 31.69 -12.43 1.76
CA PRO A 274 33.10 -12.37 2.13
C PRO A 274 33.96 -13.47 1.48
N ASP A 275 35.15 -13.09 1.00
CA ASP A 275 36.13 -14.02 0.42
C ASP A 275 36.67 -15.04 1.44
N ALA A 276 36.86 -14.60 2.69
CA ALA A 276 37.33 -15.46 3.76
C ALA A 276 36.18 -16.36 4.24
N SER A 277 36.41 -17.67 4.27
CA SER A 277 35.38 -18.62 4.71
C SER A 277 35.88 -19.58 5.79
N THR A 278 34.96 -20.02 6.63
CA THR A 278 35.19 -21.07 7.63
C THR A 278 33.98 -21.99 7.72
N THR A 279 34.20 -23.28 7.93
CA THR A 279 33.11 -24.26 8.01
C THR A 279 32.77 -24.55 9.48
N ALA A 280 31.51 -24.32 9.84
CA ALA A 280 30.93 -24.73 11.11
C ALA A 280 30.11 -26.00 10.90
N TYR A 281 30.48 -27.07 11.60
CA TYR A 281 29.77 -28.34 11.51
C TYR A 281 28.78 -28.52 12.65
N ILE A 282 27.51 -28.68 12.30
CA ILE A 282 26.47 -29.10 13.25
C ILE A 282 26.58 -30.64 13.35
N ASN A 283 27.41 -31.12 14.28
CA ASN A 283 27.62 -32.56 14.54
C ASN A 283 27.74 -32.82 16.06
N ASN A 284 27.83 -34.09 16.50
CA ASN A 284 27.93 -34.50 17.91
C ASN A 284 29.13 -33.90 18.70
N LYS A 285 30.13 -33.33 18.02
CA LYS A 285 31.21 -32.52 18.55
C LYS A 285 31.12 -31.13 17.92
N ASN A 286 30.63 -30.19 18.71
CA ASN A 286 30.55 -28.78 18.34
C ASN A 286 31.92 -28.25 17.90
N THR A 287 32.11 -28.05 16.60
CA THR A 287 33.17 -27.20 16.04
C THR A 287 32.53 -25.87 15.68
N TRP A 288 32.40 -25.03 16.69
CA TRP A 288 31.96 -23.64 16.52
C TRP A 288 33.19 -22.73 16.37
N PRO A 289 33.09 -21.65 15.61
CA PRO A 289 34.05 -20.56 15.71
C PRO A 289 34.07 -20.02 17.15
N ASP A 290 35.25 -19.67 17.66
CA ASP A 290 35.38 -19.01 18.97
C ASP A 290 34.72 -17.61 18.97
N SER A 291 34.53 -17.01 17.79
CA SER A 291 33.88 -15.71 17.59
C SER A 291 33.32 -15.57 16.17
N PHE A 292 32.24 -14.80 16.03
CA PHE A 292 31.68 -14.37 14.74
C PHE A 292 32.17 -12.96 14.38
N ASN A 293 32.33 -12.67 13.09
CA ASN A 293 32.62 -11.34 12.54
C ASN A 293 32.03 -11.20 11.13
N GLY A 294 31.87 -9.97 10.65
CA GLY A 294 31.30 -9.70 9.32
C GLY A 294 32.23 -9.95 8.12
N ASP A 295 33.54 -10.06 8.32
CA ASP A 295 34.50 -10.26 7.23
C ASP A 295 34.67 -11.74 6.84
N THR A 296 33.90 -12.65 7.45
CA THR A 296 34.02 -14.11 7.25
C THR A 296 32.68 -14.72 6.89
N LEU A 297 32.66 -15.53 5.82
CA LEU A 297 31.55 -16.39 5.45
C LEU A 297 31.58 -17.69 6.28
N TYR A 298 30.52 -17.95 7.05
CA TYR A 298 30.40 -19.18 7.84
C TYR A 298 29.57 -20.21 7.08
N ILE A 299 30.22 -21.27 6.63
CA ILE A 299 29.58 -22.38 5.92
C ILE A 299 29.04 -23.38 6.94
N ILE A 300 27.73 -23.50 7.02
CA ILE A 300 27.02 -24.45 7.87
C ILE A 300 26.84 -25.76 7.11
N ASP A 301 27.36 -26.84 7.70
CA ASP A 301 27.28 -28.16 7.10
C ASP A 301 27.04 -29.28 8.13
N ALA A 302 26.42 -30.37 7.69
CA ALA A 302 26.16 -31.57 8.47
C ALA A 302 26.93 -32.75 7.88
N THR A 303 27.66 -33.49 8.72
CA THR A 303 28.64 -34.49 8.27
C THR A 303 28.06 -35.86 7.91
N ASN A 304 26.76 -36.13 8.16
CA ASN A 304 26.25 -37.52 8.20
C ASN A 304 24.85 -37.77 7.57
N THR A 305 24.29 -36.87 6.76
CA THR A 305 22.98 -37.09 6.11
C THR A 305 23.03 -36.81 4.61
N THR A 306 22.27 -37.59 3.83
CA THR A 306 22.09 -37.38 2.38
C THR A 306 21.22 -36.16 2.09
N ASP A 307 20.19 -35.94 2.91
CA ASP A 307 19.37 -34.74 2.90
C ASP A 307 19.76 -33.88 4.11
N LYS A 308 20.10 -32.61 3.88
CA LYS A 308 20.54 -31.69 4.92
C LYS A 308 19.41 -30.70 5.16
N ASN A 309 18.81 -30.78 6.34
CA ASN A 309 17.71 -29.93 6.75
C ASN A 309 18.10 -29.21 8.05
N TYR A 310 17.73 -27.94 8.16
CA TYR A 310 18.03 -27.14 9.35
C TYR A 310 16.80 -26.39 9.83
N TYR A 311 16.66 -26.29 11.15
CA TYR A 311 15.74 -25.38 11.80
C TYR A 311 16.49 -24.10 12.15
N VAL A 312 15.85 -22.96 11.90
CA VAL A 312 16.38 -21.63 12.17
C VAL A 312 15.35 -20.84 12.98
N ASP A 313 15.79 -20.17 14.04
CA ASP A 313 14.94 -19.29 14.83
C ASP A 313 15.68 -18.02 15.26
N PHE A 314 14.93 -16.92 15.39
CA PHE A 314 15.41 -15.66 15.91
C PHE A 314 14.71 -15.37 17.25
N ASP A 315 15.50 -15.10 18.28
CA ASP A 315 14.99 -14.73 19.59
C ASP A 315 15.76 -13.56 20.19
N THR A 316 15.53 -13.24 21.47
CA THR A 316 16.23 -12.11 22.13
C THR A 316 17.74 -12.31 22.27
N ASP A 317 18.24 -13.54 22.25
CA ASP A 317 19.65 -13.89 22.38
C ASP A 317 20.36 -13.94 21.01
N GLY A 318 19.61 -14.09 19.91
CA GLY A 318 20.08 -13.90 18.53
C GLY A 318 19.56 -14.98 17.58
N LEU A 319 20.42 -15.39 16.64
CA LEU A 319 20.11 -16.43 15.66
C LEU A 319 20.52 -17.82 16.18
N HIS A 320 19.61 -18.77 16.09
CA HIS A 320 19.84 -20.16 16.43
C HIS A 320 19.68 -21.08 15.22
N ILE A 321 20.57 -22.07 15.08
CA ILE A 321 20.50 -23.07 14.01
C ILE A 321 20.65 -24.47 14.59
N ARG A 322 19.75 -25.38 14.19
CA ARG A 322 19.75 -26.79 14.60
C ARG A 322 19.55 -27.69 13.40
N GLN A 323 20.03 -28.92 13.47
CA GLN A 323 19.80 -29.90 12.40
C GLN A 323 18.43 -30.58 12.57
N LEU A 324 17.72 -30.74 11.46
CA LEU A 324 16.48 -31.52 11.33
C LEU A 324 16.72 -32.80 10.52
N ASP A 325 15.92 -33.83 10.77
CA ASP A 325 15.90 -35.04 9.95
C ASP A 325 15.06 -34.84 8.68
N SER A 326 13.92 -34.18 8.79
CA SER A 326 13.04 -33.76 7.70
C SER A 326 12.41 -32.39 7.99
N ILE A 327 11.85 -31.78 6.94
CA ILE A 327 11.01 -30.57 7.03
C ILE A 327 9.57 -31.00 6.70
N GLY A 328 8.62 -30.78 7.62
CA GLY A 328 7.21 -31.14 7.43
C GLY A 328 6.73 -32.27 8.34
N GLU A 329 5.82 -33.13 7.86
CA GLU A 329 5.25 -34.20 8.70
C GLU A 329 6.33 -35.14 9.25
N GLY A 330 6.36 -35.29 10.59
CA GLY A 330 7.30 -36.18 11.28
C GLY A 330 8.67 -35.55 11.58
N GLU A 331 8.83 -34.24 11.42
CA GLU A 331 10.06 -33.52 11.75
C GLU A 331 10.55 -33.77 13.18
N SER A 332 11.86 -33.93 13.34
CA SER A 332 12.54 -34.11 14.62
C SER A 332 13.97 -33.56 14.59
N PHE A 333 14.40 -33.02 15.72
CA PHE A 333 15.78 -32.53 15.86
C PHE A 333 16.78 -33.68 15.88
N VAL A 334 17.85 -33.53 15.09
CA VAL A 334 18.98 -34.45 15.08
C VAL A 334 19.94 -34.07 16.20
N GLY A 335 19.78 -34.73 17.36
CA GLY A 335 20.58 -34.44 18.54
C GLY A 335 20.20 -33.12 19.22
N ASN A 336 21.06 -32.64 20.11
CA ASN A 336 20.79 -31.47 20.97
C ASN A 336 21.72 -30.28 20.68
N ASN A 337 22.45 -30.30 19.58
CA ASN A 337 23.45 -29.27 19.28
C ASN A 337 22.81 -28.10 18.56
N ILE A 338 23.12 -26.90 19.04
CA ILE A 338 22.53 -25.64 18.61
C ILE A 338 23.69 -24.70 18.33
N LEU A 339 23.76 -24.20 17.10
CA LEU A 339 24.58 -23.02 16.82
C LEU A 339 23.85 -21.80 17.35
N THR A 340 24.55 -20.92 18.04
CA THR A 340 23.98 -19.63 18.47
C THR A 340 24.92 -18.53 18.04
N ILE A 341 24.39 -17.57 17.29
CA ILE A 341 25.08 -16.34 16.91
C ILE A 341 24.46 -15.22 17.74
N PRO A 342 25.18 -14.71 18.76
CA PRO A 342 24.61 -13.72 19.66
C PRO A 342 24.21 -12.44 18.94
N ALA A 343 23.05 -11.89 19.28
CA ALA A 343 22.54 -10.63 18.74
C ALA A 343 23.57 -9.49 18.87
N THR A 344 24.31 -9.43 19.99
CA THR A 344 25.34 -8.41 20.22
C THR A 344 26.48 -8.42 19.18
N VAL A 345 26.72 -9.57 18.54
CA VAL A 345 27.73 -9.68 17.48
C VAL A 345 27.13 -9.24 16.15
N ALA A 346 25.90 -9.67 15.85
CA ALA A 346 25.19 -9.32 14.62
C ALA A 346 24.74 -7.85 14.56
N ASP A 347 24.55 -7.19 15.69
CA ASP A 347 24.29 -5.74 15.78
C ASP A 347 25.49 -4.92 15.29
N SER A 348 26.70 -5.35 15.64
CA SER A 348 27.94 -4.64 15.31
C SER A 348 28.43 -4.83 13.88
N SER A 349 28.08 -5.95 13.23
CA SER A 349 28.47 -6.27 11.86
C SER A 349 27.54 -7.33 11.27
N LYS A 350 27.20 -7.21 9.98
CA LYS A 350 26.39 -8.21 9.26
C LYS A 350 27.08 -9.56 9.24
N ILE A 351 26.41 -10.61 9.72
CA ILE A 351 26.97 -11.97 9.76
C ILE A 351 26.50 -12.75 8.54
N HIS A 352 27.47 -13.22 7.75
CA HIS A 352 27.22 -13.96 6.51
C HIS A 352 27.30 -15.47 6.72
N LEU A 353 26.21 -16.16 6.40
CA LEU A 353 26.05 -17.60 6.52
C LEU A 353 25.78 -18.22 5.15
N GLN A 354 26.47 -19.33 4.87
CA GLN A 354 26.12 -20.23 3.77
C GLN A 354 25.59 -21.53 4.36
N ILE A 355 24.36 -21.93 4.04
CA ILE A 355 23.75 -23.16 4.54
C ILE A 355 23.55 -24.12 3.36
N ASN A 356 24.20 -25.28 3.42
CA ASN A 356 24.08 -26.30 2.37
C ASN A 356 22.96 -27.28 2.73
N GLY A 357 21.77 -27.07 2.16
CA GLY A 357 20.55 -27.83 2.46
C GLY A 357 19.33 -26.93 2.64
N ASN A 358 18.18 -27.53 2.90
CA ASN A 358 16.94 -26.78 3.11
C ASN A 358 16.85 -26.23 4.54
N ILE A 359 16.15 -25.12 4.73
CA ILE A 359 15.91 -24.55 6.06
C ILE A 359 14.42 -24.35 6.34
N ALA A 360 14.04 -24.50 7.60
CA ALA A 360 12.74 -24.11 8.13
C ALA A 360 12.92 -23.03 9.20
N ILE A 361 12.35 -21.85 8.96
CA ILE A 361 12.44 -20.69 9.86
C ILE A 361 11.17 -20.60 10.70
N GLY A 362 11.32 -20.75 12.02
CA GLY A 362 10.21 -20.75 12.97
C GLY A 362 9.31 -21.98 12.89
N ASP A 363 8.31 -22.03 13.77
CA ASP A 363 7.43 -23.19 13.95
C ASP A 363 5.92 -22.87 13.94
N ASP A 364 5.55 -21.60 13.98
CA ASP A 364 4.15 -21.17 14.11
C ASP A 364 3.85 -19.93 13.24
N PRO A 365 2.98 -20.07 12.22
CA PRO A 365 2.68 -19.00 11.27
C PRO A 365 1.87 -17.87 11.88
N HIS A 366 1.32 -18.06 13.09
CA HIS A 366 0.65 -16.99 13.83
C HIS A 366 1.61 -16.09 14.61
N LYS A 367 2.78 -16.62 14.98
CA LYS A 367 3.70 -15.91 15.86
C LYS A 367 4.56 -14.94 15.08
N ILE A 368 5.07 -13.96 15.82
CA ILE A 368 6.12 -13.05 15.37
C ILE A 368 7.44 -13.50 15.99
N SER A 369 8.40 -13.82 15.13
CA SER A 369 9.81 -13.97 15.43
C SER A 369 10.49 -12.63 15.18
N LYS A 370 11.10 -12.06 16.23
CA LYS A 370 11.79 -10.77 16.12
C LYS A 370 13.20 -11.02 15.60
N VAL A 371 13.55 -10.40 14.49
CA VAL A 371 14.93 -10.40 13.99
C VAL A 371 15.67 -9.29 14.72
N ASN A 372 16.81 -9.60 15.33
CA ASN A 372 17.61 -8.66 16.14
C ASN A 372 19.10 -8.73 15.77
N GLY A 373 19.54 -7.78 14.95
CA GLY A 373 20.86 -7.72 14.35
C GLY A 373 20.83 -7.90 12.83
N LYS A 374 22.03 -7.96 12.25
CA LYS A 374 22.27 -7.98 10.81
C LYS A 374 22.73 -9.36 10.36
N TYR A 375 21.91 -10.03 9.55
CA TYR A 375 22.15 -11.39 9.10
C TYR A 375 22.00 -11.51 7.58
N SER A 376 22.88 -12.28 6.94
CA SER A 376 22.78 -12.64 5.52
C SER A 376 22.86 -14.16 5.40
N LEU A 377 21.74 -14.82 5.09
CA LEU A 377 21.65 -16.27 4.97
C LEU A 377 21.52 -16.66 3.50
N THR A 378 22.58 -17.24 2.94
CA THR A 378 22.57 -17.85 1.60
C THR A 378 22.39 -19.35 1.73
N VAL A 379 21.28 -19.87 1.23
CA VAL A 379 20.82 -21.25 1.36
C VAL A 379 20.87 -21.91 -0.01
N TYR A 380 21.60 -23.03 -0.10
CA TYR A 380 21.61 -23.87 -1.30
C TYR A 380 20.54 -24.96 -1.15
N GLY A 381 19.29 -24.57 -1.35
CA GLY A 381 18.08 -25.36 -1.09
C GLY A 381 16.88 -24.48 -0.75
N ASP A 382 15.76 -25.10 -0.42
CA ASP A 382 14.50 -24.39 -0.13
C ASP A 382 14.55 -23.66 1.22
N ILE A 383 13.89 -22.50 1.29
CA ILE A 383 13.68 -21.72 2.51
C ILE A 383 12.20 -21.76 2.88
N HIS A 384 11.84 -22.51 3.91
CA HIS A 384 10.48 -22.55 4.45
C HIS A 384 10.30 -21.51 5.55
N ILE A 385 9.46 -20.49 5.33
CA ILE A 385 9.19 -19.43 6.30
C ILE A 385 7.85 -19.72 6.99
N ARG A 386 7.94 -20.24 8.21
CA ARG A 386 6.81 -20.76 8.99
C ARG A 386 6.35 -19.83 10.09
N THR A 387 6.91 -18.63 10.17
CA THR A 387 6.53 -17.61 11.15
C THR A 387 6.52 -16.24 10.49
N ASN A 388 6.07 -15.21 11.19
CA ASN A 388 6.22 -13.83 10.74
C ASN A 388 7.59 -13.32 11.22
N LEU A 389 8.38 -12.75 10.32
CA LEU A 389 9.69 -12.18 10.65
C LEU A 389 9.56 -10.67 10.65
N VAL A 390 9.92 -10.02 11.77
CA VAL A 390 9.73 -8.59 11.96
C VAL A 390 10.94 -8.01 12.67
N TYR A 391 11.43 -6.83 12.25
CA TYR A 391 12.42 -6.08 13.02
C TYR A 391 11.85 -5.59 14.35
N ASP A 392 12.69 -5.41 15.36
CA ASP A 392 12.21 -5.05 16.70
C ASP A 392 11.49 -3.70 16.72
N GLU A 393 11.97 -2.75 15.91
CA GLU A 393 11.50 -1.36 15.86
C GLU A 393 10.12 -1.21 15.20
N ILE A 394 9.86 -1.98 14.14
CA ILE A 394 8.57 -1.94 13.43
C ILE A 394 7.54 -2.92 14.00
N TYR A 395 7.90 -3.64 15.07
CA TYR A 395 7.05 -4.65 15.70
C TYR A 395 5.67 -4.13 16.11
N GLU A 396 5.58 -2.91 16.64
CA GLU A 396 4.31 -2.34 17.11
C GLU A 396 3.31 -2.06 15.98
N TYR A 397 3.78 -1.88 14.73
CA TYR A 397 2.92 -1.65 13.57
C TYR A 397 2.17 -2.90 13.11
N VAL A 398 2.69 -4.08 13.46
CA VAL A 398 2.22 -5.37 12.94
C VAL A 398 1.66 -6.28 14.02
N ASN A 399 2.08 -6.09 15.28
CA ASN A 399 1.61 -6.87 16.40
C ASN A 399 0.17 -6.46 16.77
N ASN A 400 -0.75 -7.41 16.65
CA ASN A 400 -2.16 -7.23 17.01
C ASN A 400 -2.57 -8.09 18.22
N GLY A 401 -1.60 -8.70 18.92
CA GLY A 401 -1.85 -9.34 20.20
C GLY A 401 -2.30 -8.34 21.26
N ASN A 402 -3.38 -8.64 22.00
CA ASN A 402 -3.74 -7.90 23.21
C ASN A 402 -2.69 -8.17 24.31
N GLY A 403 -1.72 -7.27 24.51
CA GLY A 403 -0.69 -7.38 25.57
C GLY A 403 0.68 -7.82 25.05
N GLU A 404 1.40 -8.67 25.79
CA GLU A 404 2.76 -9.18 25.46
C GLU A 404 2.77 -10.32 24.41
N SER A 405 1.61 -10.68 23.84
CA SER A 405 1.50 -11.80 22.91
C SER A 405 2.03 -11.41 21.52
N LYS A 406 3.13 -12.03 21.08
CA LYS A 406 3.75 -11.82 19.76
C LYS A 406 2.96 -12.49 18.64
N VAL A 407 1.88 -11.87 18.16
CA VAL A 407 0.98 -12.45 17.14
C VAL A 407 0.68 -11.45 16.03
N SER A 408 0.66 -11.92 14.78
CA SER A 408 0.21 -11.18 13.60
C SER A 408 -1.00 -11.88 12.96
N ASN A 409 -2.15 -11.61 13.57
CA ASN A 409 -3.54 -12.03 13.37
C ASN A 409 -4.42 -11.57 12.20
N HIS A 410 -4.23 -10.31 11.85
CA HIS A 410 -5.27 -9.49 11.26
C HIS A 410 -4.68 -8.78 10.06
N PRO A 411 -5.36 -8.84 8.90
CA PRO A 411 -4.91 -8.12 7.72
C PRO A 411 -4.68 -6.64 8.05
N LEU A 412 -3.54 -6.13 7.61
CA LEU A 412 -3.16 -4.75 7.83
C LEU A 412 -3.69 -3.92 6.65
N ASP A 413 -4.53 -2.93 6.97
CA ASP A 413 -4.95 -1.89 6.02
C ASP A 413 -3.91 -0.77 6.06
N ILE A 414 -2.88 -0.91 5.22
CA ILE A 414 -1.69 -0.07 5.30
C ILE A 414 -1.81 1.11 4.35
N THR A 415 -1.51 2.29 4.90
CA THR A 415 -1.48 3.56 4.16
C THR A 415 -0.05 3.99 3.91
N LYS A 416 0.17 4.85 2.91
CA LYS A 416 1.49 5.44 2.63
C LYS A 416 2.10 6.15 3.85
N ASP A 417 1.27 6.73 4.71
CA ASP A 417 1.71 7.36 5.97
C ASP A 417 2.24 6.32 6.97
N VAL A 418 1.54 5.20 7.16
CA VAL A 418 2.01 4.11 8.03
C VAL A 418 3.32 3.54 7.50
N ILE A 419 3.42 3.35 6.19
CA ILE A 419 4.66 2.91 5.53
C ILE A 419 5.81 3.89 5.80
N THR A 420 5.54 5.19 5.64
CA THR A 420 6.56 6.22 5.87
C THR A 420 7.06 6.19 7.31
N ASN A 421 6.15 6.02 8.29
CA ASN A 421 6.55 5.89 9.69
C ASN A 421 7.38 4.61 9.93
N MET A 422 7.02 3.47 9.33
CA MET A 422 7.82 2.23 9.43
C MET A 422 9.22 2.40 8.84
N ILE A 423 9.34 3.15 7.74
CA ILE A 423 10.61 3.51 7.09
C ILE A 423 11.45 4.45 7.96
N GLU A 424 10.82 5.41 8.64
CA GLU A 424 11.50 6.37 9.53
C GLU A 424 11.93 5.74 10.86
N ASP A 425 11.14 4.81 11.40
CA ASP A 425 11.42 4.15 12.69
C ASP A 425 12.44 3.00 12.57
N ASN A 426 12.72 2.51 11.36
CA ASN A 426 13.70 1.44 11.16
C ASN A 426 15.14 2.00 11.24
N ASP A 427 15.90 1.57 12.25
CA ASP A 427 17.18 2.22 12.57
C ASP A 427 18.41 1.28 12.48
N ASN A 428 18.25 -0.06 12.45
CA ASN A 428 19.45 -0.93 12.41
C ASN A 428 19.33 -2.40 11.97
N ASP A 429 18.19 -3.07 12.15
CA ASP A 429 18.11 -4.51 11.86
C ASP A 429 18.08 -4.82 10.36
N GLU A 430 18.71 -5.94 9.95
CA GLU A 430 18.84 -6.32 8.55
C GLU A 430 18.81 -7.85 8.39
N LEU A 431 18.02 -8.33 7.43
CA LEU A 431 17.96 -9.74 7.09
C LEU A 431 17.99 -9.95 5.58
N ASP A 432 18.98 -10.68 5.07
CA ASP A 432 18.89 -11.28 3.74
C ASP A 432 18.57 -12.77 3.88
N LEU A 433 17.56 -13.23 3.14
CA LEU A 433 17.26 -14.64 2.93
C LEU A 433 17.39 -14.95 1.45
N VAL A 434 18.46 -15.63 1.07
CA VAL A 434 18.76 -15.93 -0.33
C VAL A 434 18.74 -17.43 -0.56
N SER A 435 17.83 -17.90 -1.40
CA SER A 435 17.76 -19.28 -1.89
C SER A 435 18.46 -19.39 -3.25
N ILE A 436 19.37 -20.35 -3.39
CA ILE A 436 20.05 -20.71 -4.64
C ILE A 436 19.68 -22.15 -4.99
N GLY A 437 19.03 -22.34 -6.14
CA GLY A 437 18.59 -23.65 -6.61
C GLY A 437 17.36 -24.22 -5.89
N GLY A 438 16.74 -23.45 -4.99
CA GLY A 438 15.49 -23.77 -4.29
C GLY A 438 14.50 -22.60 -4.33
N ASP A 439 13.34 -22.81 -3.73
CA ASP A 439 12.26 -21.80 -3.62
C ASP A 439 12.25 -21.12 -2.24
N ALA A 440 11.71 -19.90 -2.16
CA ALA A 440 11.32 -19.31 -0.88
C ALA A 440 9.82 -19.54 -0.66
N ILE A 441 9.49 -20.32 0.37
CA ILE A 441 8.17 -20.92 0.59
C ILE A 441 7.53 -20.26 1.81
N MET A 442 6.42 -19.56 1.59
CA MET A 442 5.66 -18.88 2.65
C MET A 442 4.53 -19.78 3.13
N GLU A 443 4.63 -20.30 4.35
CA GLU A 443 3.63 -21.21 4.93
C GLU A 443 2.65 -20.45 5.86
N TYR A 444 1.35 -20.55 5.60
CA TYR A 444 0.25 -19.95 6.38
C TYR A 444 -0.45 -20.96 7.31
N GLU A 445 -0.15 -22.24 7.16
CA GLU A 445 -0.70 -23.33 7.94
C GLU A 445 0.39 -24.02 8.78
N HIS A 446 0.05 -24.34 10.03
CA HIS A 446 0.80 -25.31 10.80
C HIS A 446 -0.15 -26.16 11.65
N GLY A 447 -0.07 -27.49 11.46
CA GLY A 447 -0.98 -28.43 12.11
C GLY A 447 -2.42 -28.32 11.58
N SER A 448 -3.37 -27.94 12.44
CA SER A 448 -4.80 -27.85 12.08
C SER A 448 -5.35 -26.41 12.07
N SER A 449 -4.47 -25.41 12.10
CA SER A 449 -4.84 -24.01 12.23
C SER A 449 -4.33 -23.22 11.03
N THR A 450 -5.19 -22.40 10.43
CA THR A 450 -4.90 -21.58 9.25
C THR A 450 -4.92 -20.10 9.59
N HIS A 451 -4.03 -19.33 8.94
CA HIS A 451 -3.93 -17.89 9.14
C HIS A 451 -4.01 -17.09 7.84
N GLY A 452 -4.42 -15.84 7.93
CA GLY A 452 -4.55 -14.95 6.78
C GLY A 452 -3.32 -14.14 6.42
N VAL A 453 -2.43 -13.87 7.36
CA VAL A 453 -1.37 -12.87 7.19
C VAL A 453 0.00 -13.51 7.33
N LYS A 454 0.91 -13.16 6.40
CA LYS A 454 2.35 -13.38 6.49
C LYS A 454 3.05 -12.02 6.38
N PHE A 455 3.82 -11.67 7.39
CA PHE A 455 4.67 -10.50 7.43
C PHE A 455 6.14 -10.92 7.42
N LEU A 456 6.95 -10.23 6.60
CA LEU A 456 8.36 -10.53 6.41
C LEU A 456 9.18 -9.25 6.31
N ALA A 457 10.01 -8.97 7.31
CA ALA A 457 11.03 -7.94 7.23
C ALA A 457 12.34 -8.56 6.71
N GLY A 458 12.93 -7.95 5.69
CA GLY A 458 14.16 -8.43 5.06
C GLY A 458 14.13 -8.44 3.54
N ASP A 459 15.32 -8.61 2.97
CA ASP A 459 15.53 -8.84 1.54
C ASP A 459 15.46 -10.34 1.25
N ILE A 460 14.49 -10.73 0.44
CA ILE A 460 14.25 -12.13 0.08
C ILE A 460 14.59 -12.34 -1.37
N MET A 461 15.47 -13.30 -1.62
CA MET A 461 15.91 -13.63 -2.95
C MET A 461 15.74 -15.13 -3.22
N ALA A 462 15.19 -15.48 -4.38
CA ALA A 462 15.10 -16.87 -4.83
C ALA A 462 15.61 -16.95 -6.26
N PHE A 463 16.75 -17.62 -6.45
CA PHE A 463 17.39 -17.76 -7.74
C PHE A 463 17.38 -19.21 -8.20
N GLU A 464 17.05 -19.41 -9.47
CA GLU A 464 17.20 -20.71 -10.13
C GLU A 464 18.68 -21.12 -10.20
N ASP A 465 18.95 -22.41 -9.99
CA ASP A 465 20.24 -23.03 -10.32
C ASP A 465 20.01 -24.31 -11.12
N GLY A 466 20.61 -24.36 -12.32
CA GLY A 466 20.53 -25.52 -13.21
C GLY A 466 19.11 -25.98 -13.59
N GLY A 467 18.12 -25.09 -13.69
CA GLY A 467 16.74 -25.45 -14.00
C GLY A 467 15.82 -25.63 -12.80
N THR A 468 16.32 -25.47 -11.57
CA THR A 468 15.59 -25.79 -10.34
C THR A 468 15.48 -24.57 -9.43
N GLY A 469 14.32 -24.40 -8.79
CA GLY A 469 14.06 -23.35 -7.82
C GLY A 469 13.74 -21.98 -8.45
N GLY A 470 13.87 -20.92 -7.64
CA GLY A 470 13.71 -19.54 -8.08
C GLY A 470 12.32 -18.93 -7.92
N ASP A 471 11.38 -19.62 -7.26
CA ASP A 471 10.02 -19.11 -7.02
C ASP A 471 9.86 -18.55 -5.60
N ILE A 472 9.04 -17.51 -5.46
CA ILE A 472 8.40 -17.17 -4.18
C ILE A 472 7.01 -17.81 -4.18
N SER A 473 6.81 -18.83 -3.34
CA SER A 473 5.61 -19.68 -3.41
C SER A 473 4.76 -19.65 -2.13
N PHE A 474 3.47 -19.93 -2.30
CA PHE A 474 2.46 -19.88 -1.24
C PHE A 474 1.59 -21.16 -1.24
N PRO A 475 2.17 -22.33 -0.91
CA PRO A 475 1.60 -23.64 -1.23
C PRO A 475 0.29 -23.99 -0.50
N ASP A 476 -0.04 -23.31 0.61
CA ASP A 476 -1.14 -23.65 1.52
C ASP A 476 -2.28 -22.61 1.56
N LEU A 477 -2.26 -21.60 0.67
CA LEU A 477 -3.29 -20.55 0.64
C LEU A 477 -4.72 -21.06 0.37
N VAL A 478 -4.86 -22.20 -0.32
CA VAL A 478 -6.17 -22.84 -0.53
C VAL A 478 -6.86 -23.10 0.81
N ASN A 479 -6.10 -23.55 1.82
CA ASN A 479 -6.65 -23.89 3.13
C ASN A 479 -7.05 -22.63 3.90
N VAL A 480 -6.29 -21.53 3.76
CA VAL A 480 -6.62 -20.20 4.32
C VAL A 480 -7.97 -19.71 3.81
N LEU A 481 -8.19 -19.77 2.50
CA LEU A 481 -9.43 -19.29 1.87
C LEU A 481 -10.66 -20.07 2.35
N THR A 482 -10.53 -21.39 2.57
CA THR A 482 -11.63 -22.20 3.12
C THR A 482 -11.98 -21.84 4.57
N GLY A 483 -11.03 -21.27 5.33
CA GLY A 483 -11.22 -20.76 6.68
C GLY A 483 -11.96 -19.41 6.75
N GLY A 484 -12.17 -18.74 5.61
CA GLY A 484 -12.87 -17.45 5.54
C GLY A 484 -12.04 -16.25 6.00
N VAL A 485 -10.70 -16.38 6.02
CA VAL A 485 -9.75 -15.31 6.33
C VAL A 485 -9.10 -14.82 5.04
N THR A 486 -8.78 -13.53 4.98
CA THR A 486 -8.04 -12.94 3.86
C THR A 486 -6.58 -13.34 3.90
N SER A 487 -6.08 -13.88 2.78
CA SER A 487 -4.67 -14.15 2.53
C SER A 487 -3.95 -12.85 2.12
N GLN A 488 -3.02 -12.41 2.95
CA GLN A 488 -2.22 -11.20 2.79
C GLN A 488 -0.75 -11.51 3.01
N PHE A 489 0.08 -11.10 2.05
CA PHE A 489 1.52 -11.13 2.17
C PHE A 489 2.04 -9.70 2.24
N PHE A 490 2.77 -9.39 3.31
CA PHE A 490 3.42 -8.11 3.52
C PHE A 490 4.93 -8.32 3.62
N THR A 491 5.70 -7.58 2.84
CA THR A 491 7.15 -7.45 3.04
C THR A 491 7.59 -6.03 3.34
N PHE A 492 8.53 -5.90 4.28
CA PHE A 492 9.30 -4.70 4.55
C PHE A 492 10.78 -4.95 4.19
N GLY A 493 11.15 -4.64 2.97
CA GLY A 493 12.41 -5.00 2.32
C GLY A 493 12.21 -5.15 0.81
N SER A 494 13.05 -5.97 0.18
CA SER A 494 12.96 -6.26 -1.24
C SER A 494 12.64 -7.72 -1.51
N ILE A 495 11.93 -7.98 -2.61
CA ILE A 495 11.77 -9.34 -3.16
C ILE A 495 12.48 -9.42 -4.49
N THR A 496 13.33 -10.42 -4.65
CA THR A 496 14.02 -10.73 -5.90
C THR A 496 13.80 -12.19 -6.28
N ALA A 497 13.22 -12.50 -7.44
CA ALA A 497 12.99 -13.90 -7.82
C ALA A 497 12.88 -14.13 -9.32
N ASN A 498 13.06 -15.37 -9.76
CA ASN A 498 12.76 -15.78 -11.14
C ASN A 498 11.24 -15.70 -11.38
N THR A 499 10.44 -16.29 -10.49
CA THR A 499 8.98 -16.26 -10.56
C THR A 499 8.36 -15.87 -9.22
N PHE A 500 7.16 -15.32 -9.28
CA PHE A 500 6.35 -15.04 -8.10
C PHE A 500 5.01 -15.74 -8.23
N ASP A 501 4.73 -16.64 -7.28
CA ASP A 501 3.47 -17.35 -7.14
C ASP A 501 3.05 -18.09 -8.43
N LYS A 502 4.00 -18.79 -9.07
CA LYS A 502 3.80 -19.42 -10.39
C LYS A 502 2.57 -20.34 -10.46
N ASP A 503 2.22 -20.96 -9.33
CA ASP A 503 1.12 -21.92 -9.18
C ASP A 503 -0.09 -21.36 -8.38
N GLY A 504 -0.09 -20.08 -8.00
CA GLY A 504 -1.05 -19.49 -7.06
C GLY A 504 -2.42 -19.10 -7.62
N ASN A 505 -2.67 -19.33 -8.90
CA ASN A 505 -3.96 -19.05 -9.52
C ASN A 505 -4.95 -20.18 -9.25
N LEU A 506 -6.08 -19.85 -8.59
CA LEU A 506 -7.14 -20.82 -8.28
C LEU A 506 -8.34 -20.64 -9.20
N VAL A 507 -8.94 -21.76 -9.62
CA VAL A 507 -10.25 -21.74 -10.27
C VAL A 507 -11.31 -21.44 -9.22
N TYR A 508 -12.03 -20.32 -9.38
CA TYR A 508 -13.07 -19.89 -8.45
C TYR A 508 -14.46 -20.24 -8.99
N TYR A 509 -15.29 -20.84 -8.12
CA TYR A 509 -16.67 -21.18 -8.40
C TYR A 509 -17.61 -20.28 -7.59
N ASP A 510 -18.72 -19.83 -8.18
CA ASP A 510 -19.75 -19.14 -7.41
C ASP A 510 -20.48 -20.07 -6.43
N ASN A 511 -21.31 -19.49 -5.55
CA ASN A 511 -22.13 -20.22 -4.58
C ASN A 511 -23.13 -21.22 -5.22
N THR A 512 -23.25 -21.23 -6.54
CA THR A 512 -24.08 -22.17 -7.31
C THR A 512 -23.24 -23.20 -8.10
N GLY A 513 -21.93 -23.22 -7.91
CA GLY A 513 -20.99 -24.15 -8.53
C GLY A 513 -20.63 -23.82 -9.97
N ASN A 514 -20.96 -22.63 -10.47
CA ASN A 514 -20.54 -22.21 -11.81
C ASN A 514 -19.11 -21.67 -11.75
N ASP A 515 -18.30 -22.11 -12.71
CA ASP A 515 -16.97 -21.55 -12.97
C ASP A 515 -17.09 -20.05 -13.24
N LYS A 516 -16.35 -19.25 -12.45
CA LYS A 516 -16.24 -17.80 -12.59
C LYS A 516 -14.88 -17.36 -13.11
N GLY A 517 -14.01 -18.30 -13.47
CA GLY A 517 -12.65 -18.05 -13.94
C GLY A 517 -11.62 -18.22 -12.84
N TRP A 518 -10.48 -17.55 -13.02
CA TRP A 518 -9.33 -17.60 -12.12
C TRP A 518 -9.37 -16.47 -11.09
N LYS A 519 -8.99 -16.74 -9.84
CA LYS A 519 -8.75 -15.77 -8.78
C LYS A 519 -7.38 -16.06 -8.17
N ASN A 520 -6.61 -15.02 -7.87
CA ASN A 520 -5.37 -15.17 -7.11
C ASN A 520 -5.68 -15.76 -5.73
N ALA A 521 -4.95 -16.80 -5.32
CA ALA A 521 -5.08 -17.38 -3.97
C ALA A 521 -4.69 -16.37 -2.89
N LEU A 522 -3.69 -15.55 -3.18
CA LEU A 522 -3.27 -14.42 -2.36
C LEU A 522 -4.20 -13.22 -2.62
N GLU A 523 -5.04 -12.86 -1.65
CA GLU A 523 -6.02 -11.78 -1.81
C GLU A 523 -5.37 -10.38 -1.73
N SER A 524 -4.25 -10.24 -1.02
CA SER A 524 -3.53 -8.97 -0.87
C SER A 524 -2.01 -9.12 -0.89
N LEU A 525 -1.34 -8.23 -1.63
CA LEU A 525 0.12 -8.17 -1.75
C LEU A 525 0.62 -6.78 -1.37
N ILE A 526 1.52 -6.70 -0.39
CA ILE A 526 2.08 -5.43 0.09
C ILE A 526 3.59 -5.54 0.08
N LEU A 527 4.24 -4.78 -0.80
CA LEU A 527 5.70 -4.76 -0.94
C LEU A 527 6.20 -3.37 -0.60
N VAL A 528 7.01 -3.24 0.45
CA VAL A 528 7.53 -1.96 0.90
C VAL A 528 9.04 -2.03 0.94
N ALA A 529 9.71 -1.26 0.09
CA ALA A 529 11.16 -1.14 0.14
C ALA A 529 11.60 -0.57 1.49
N ASN A 530 12.64 -1.17 2.07
CA ASN A 530 13.26 -0.68 3.29
C ASN A 530 14.08 0.61 3.03
N SER A 531 14.32 1.41 4.06
CA SER A 531 15.08 2.68 4.06
C SER A 531 16.60 2.53 4.19
N VAL A 532 17.17 1.32 4.27
CA VAL A 532 18.61 1.14 4.55
C VAL A 532 19.46 1.57 3.36
N ILE A 533 19.58 2.89 3.24
CA ILE A 533 20.56 3.57 2.45
C ILE A 533 21.82 3.59 3.31
N ASP A 534 22.79 2.82 2.88
CA ASP A 534 24.19 2.91 3.26
C ASP A 534 24.57 4.40 3.39
N GLU A 535 25.05 4.84 4.57
CA GLU A 535 25.36 6.24 4.92
C GLU A 535 26.32 6.93 3.90
N SER A 536 26.90 6.15 2.99
CA SER A 536 27.77 6.56 1.90
C SER A 536 27.05 7.11 0.65
N SER A 537 25.76 6.81 0.46
CA SER A 537 24.98 7.26 -0.71
C SER A 537 23.89 8.25 -0.28
N GLY A 538 24.28 9.52 -0.19
CA GLY A 538 23.45 10.60 0.35
C GLY A 538 21.98 10.61 -0.08
N THR A 539 21.14 10.89 0.92
CA THR A 539 19.72 11.27 0.87
C THR A 539 18.74 10.18 0.42
N THR A 540 17.99 9.63 1.38
CA THR A 540 16.56 9.36 1.15
C THR A 540 15.98 10.65 0.58
N SER A 541 15.71 10.69 -0.73
CA SER A 541 15.09 11.86 -1.32
C SER A 541 13.63 11.86 -0.90
N SER A 542 13.32 12.41 0.27
CA SER A 542 11.93 12.58 0.67
C SER A 542 11.32 13.66 -0.23
N GLU A 543 10.36 13.30 -1.07
CA GLU A 543 9.67 14.28 -1.92
C GLU A 543 8.43 14.78 -1.21
N LEU A 544 8.28 16.10 -1.14
CA LEU A 544 7.10 16.73 -0.57
C LEU A 544 5.96 16.58 -1.58
N GLN A 545 4.89 15.87 -1.21
CA GLN A 545 3.76 15.59 -2.09
C GLN A 545 2.42 15.92 -1.43
N LEU A 546 1.39 16.16 -2.25
CA LEU A 546 0.00 16.30 -1.81
C LEU A 546 -0.62 14.91 -1.63
N ILE A 547 -0.73 14.46 -0.38
CA ILE A 547 -1.13 13.09 -0.02
C ILE A 547 -2.63 12.92 0.21
N GLY A 548 -3.38 14.01 0.29
CA GLY A 548 -4.83 13.95 0.42
C GLY A 548 -5.48 15.32 0.34
N MET A 549 -6.74 15.34 -0.11
CA MET A 549 -7.52 16.56 -0.25
C MET A 549 -8.96 16.37 0.21
N ARG A 550 -9.54 17.41 0.82
CA ARG A 550 -10.94 17.43 1.24
C ARG A 550 -11.58 18.78 0.98
N THR A 551 -12.79 18.77 0.41
CA THR A 551 -13.52 19.97 -0.01
C THR A 551 -14.90 20.07 0.65
N TRP A 552 -15.36 21.30 0.92
CA TRP A 552 -16.64 21.59 1.61
C TRP A 552 -17.48 22.71 0.98
#